data_AF-A0A916CHV6-F1
#
_entry.id   AF-A0A916CHV6-F1
#
_cell.length_a   1.000
_cell.length_b   1.000
_cell.length_c   1.000
_cell.angle_alpha   90.00
_cell.angle_beta   90.00
_cell.angle_gamma   90.00
#
_symmetry.space_group_name_H-M   'P 1'
#
loop_
_entity.id
_entity.type
_entity.pdbx_description
1 polymer ?
#
loop_
_entity_poly.entity_id
_entity_poly.type
_entity_poly.pdbx_seq_one_letter_code
_entity_poly.pdbx_strand_id
1 'polypeptide(L)'
;MYTALCRFSIAFAILLIGCAAPPTPTPIPVPPTATPIPPTATPAPTTTPVPPTATPVPPTATLAPTATPTRVVTATLVLSLAPQPGITGDAANGKKTFSQLKIECDSCHDVSKPFPGGEYAPNLGNLAMDAERVIKLPNYTGKAKSAAEYFRESILTPNIYLVPGDNYRDKDGTSAMEQRFATILTPQQLEDLVAYLLTLKESTPAPVTASALKGDPANGEKLIGAPKIECNSCHDVTKPYPGGDYGPNIANIATIADKLIKSPAYTGKAKTVEEFLRESIINPNVFIDNGPDEWRNKDGTTAMDPDYEQRLTPQQMEDLIAYLLTLK
;
A
#
# COMPACT_ATOMS: atom_id res chain seq x y z
N MET A 1 32.70 41.57 -65.29
CA MET A 1 31.63 42.37 -64.64
C MET A 1 31.42 41.80 -63.25
N TYR A 2 31.69 42.61 -62.24
CA TYR A 2 31.69 42.26 -60.81
C TYR A 2 30.26 42.13 -60.27
N THR A 3 29.96 41.08 -59.50
CA THR A 3 28.77 41.04 -58.63
C THR A 3 29.22 40.95 -57.18
N ALA A 4 28.94 42.03 -56.45
CA ALA A 4 29.32 42.27 -55.06
C ALA A 4 28.38 41.54 -54.10
N LEU A 5 28.97 40.90 -53.07
CA LEU A 5 28.26 40.41 -51.90
C LEU A 5 27.89 41.59 -50.99
N CYS A 6 26.59 41.81 -50.78
CA CYS A 6 26.08 42.75 -49.79
C CYS A 6 25.95 42.02 -48.45
N ARG A 7 26.82 42.35 -47.49
CA ARG A 7 26.77 41.85 -46.10
C ARG A 7 25.83 42.76 -45.29
N PHE A 8 24.70 42.23 -44.84
CA PHE A 8 23.87 42.88 -43.82
C PHE A 8 24.41 42.54 -42.43
N SER A 9 25.02 43.53 -41.76
CA SER A 9 25.34 43.46 -40.33
C SER A 9 24.12 43.90 -39.53
N ILE A 10 23.48 42.97 -38.82
CA ILE A 10 22.43 43.27 -37.84
C ILE A 10 23.13 43.55 -36.51
N ALA A 11 23.08 44.81 -36.05
CA ALA A 11 23.53 45.19 -34.72
C ALA A 11 22.45 44.81 -33.70
N PHE A 12 22.76 43.81 -32.86
CA PHE A 12 21.93 43.46 -31.70
C PHE A 12 22.21 44.46 -30.57
N ALA A 13 21.26 45.33 -30.28
CA ALA A 13 21.27 46.18 -29.10
C ALA A 13 20.88 45.33 -27.87
N ILE A 14 21.83 45.12 -26.97
CA ILE A 14 21.62 44.43 -25.70
C ILE A 14 20.95 45.41 -24.73
N LEU A 15 19.66 45.21 -24.49
CA LEU A 15 18.90 45.92 -23.46
C LEU A 15 19.11 45.22 -22.11
N LEU A 16 19.96 45.80 -21.25
CA LEU A 16 20.16 45.38 -19.87
C LEU A 16 18.94 45.80 -19.02
N ILE A 17 17.97 44.91 -18.89
CA ILE A 17 16.88 45.03 -17.91
C ILE A 17 17.43 44.56 -16.57
N GLY A 18 17.65 45.50 -15.65
CA GLY A 18 18.03 45.20 -14.27
C GLY A 18 16.87 44.50 -13.54
N CYS A 19 17.10 43.26 -13.09
CA CYS A 19 16.20 42.58 -12.16
C CYS A 19 16.25 43.29 -10.80
N ALA A 20 15.19 44.01 -10.46
CA ALA A 20 14.95 44.44 -9.09
C ALA A 20 14.58 43.21 -8.24
N ALA A 21 15.25 43.06 -7.10
CA ALA A 21 14.95 42.00 -6.15
C ALA A 21 13.52 42.15 -5.60
N PRO A 22 12.76 41.06 -5.42
CA PRO A 22 11.43 41.11 -4.83
C PRO A 22 11.49 41.66 -3.40
N PRO A 23 10.48 42.43 -2.96
CA PRO A 23 10.46 42.99 -1.62
C PRO A 23 10.36 41.86 -0.57
N THR A 24 11.20 41.95 0.47
CA THR A 24 11.18 41.06 1.62
C THR A 24 9.80 41.12 2.30
N PRO A 25 9.12 39.98 2.53
CA PRO A 25 7.83 39.98 3.21
C PRO A 25 7.99 40.51 4.64
N THR A 26 7.18 41.51 4.99
CA THR A 26 7.09 42.05 6.34
C THR A 26 6.44 41.00 7.25
N PRO A 27 7.01 40.68 8.42
CA PRO A 27 6.41 39.70 9.33
C PRO A 27 5.03 40.19 9.80
N ILE A 28 4.03 39.33 9.63
CA ILE A 28 2.67 39.54 10.13
C ILE A 28 2.71 39.46 11.67
N PRO A 29 2.09 40.40 12.40
CA PRO A 29 2.01 40.34 13.85
C PRO A 29 1.35 39.03 14.31
N VAL A 30 2.04 38.30 15.19
CA VAL A 30 1.52 37.08 15.79
C VAL A 30 0.32 37.45 16.69
N PRO A 31 -0.85 36.80 16.54
CA PRO A 31 -1.98 37.05 17.43
C PRO A 31 -1.62 36.69 18.88
N PRO A 32 -2.12 37.42 19.89
CA PRO A 32 -1.80 37.14 21.28
C PRO A 32 -2.28 35.75 21.68
N THR A 33 -1.40 34.98 22.31
CA THR A 33 -1.68 33.69 22.93
C THR A 33 -2.84 33.82 23.91
N ALA A 34 -3.88 33.01 23.72
CA ALA A 34 -4.99 32.95 24.66
C ALA A 34 -4.49 32.52 26.05
N THR A 35 -4.82 33.33 27.07
CA THR A 35 -4.54 33.04 28.47
C THR A 35 -5.21 31.72 28.88
N PRO A 36 -4.50 30.80 29.58
CA PRO A 36 -5.10 29.56 30.03
C PRO A 36 -6.25 29.82 31.01
N ILE A 37 -7.38 29.18 30.74
CA ILE A 37 -8.58 29.22 31.58
C ILE A 37 -8.25 28.42 32.86
N PRO A 38 -8.51 28.96 34.07
CA PRO A 38 -8.27 28.22 35.30
C PRO A 38 -9.17 26.96 35.37
N PRO A 39 -8.68 25.85 35.94
CA PRO A 39 -9.45 24.62 36.01
C PRO A 39 -10.69 24.81 36.89
N THR A 40 -11.85 24.46 36.33
CA THR A 40 -13.12 24.39 37.06
C THR A 40 -13.02 23.33 38.16
N ALA A 41 -13.39 23.70 39.38
CA ALA A 41 -13.35 22.82 40.54
C ALA A 41 -14.18 21.55 40.32
N THR A 42 -13.55 20.39 40.58
CA THR A 42 -14.20 19.08 40.61
C THR A 42 -15.19 19.01 41.78
N PRO A 43 -16.47 18.64 41.56
CA PRO A 43 -17.39 18.40 42.66
C PRO A 43 -16.94 17.20 43.51
N ALA A 44 -16.97 17.37 44.83
CA ALA A 44 -16.68 16.31 45.80
C ALA A 44 -17.72 15.16 45.70
N PRO A 45 -17.31 13.89 45.93
CA PRO A 45 -18.23 12.76 45.86
C PRO A 45 -19.26 12.83 47.00
N THR A 46 -20.54 12.82 46.64
CA THR A 46 -21.64 12.71 47.58
C THR A 46 -21.72 11.27 48.09
N THR A 47 -21.64 11.08 49.40
CA THR A 47 -21.79 9.78 50.06
C THR A 47 -23.23 9.30 49.97
N THR A 48 -23.49 8.26 49.19
CA THR A 48 -24.79 7.57 49.17
C THR A 48 -24.93 6.74 50.46
N PRO A 49 -26.03 6.88 51.24
CA PRO A 49 -26.26 6.06 52.41
C PRO A 49 -26.55 4.60 52.03
N VAL A 50 -25.94 3.69 52.78
CA VAL A 50 -26.15 2.25 52.72
C VAL A 50 -27.60 1.92 53.17
N PRO A 51 -28.36 1.09 52.44
CA PRO A 51 -29.68 0.65 52.89
C PRO A 51 -29.57 -0.37 54.04
N PRO A 52 -30.55 -0.41 54.97
CA PRO A 52 -30.46 -1.25 56.15
C PRO A 52 -30.66 -2.74 55.84
N THR A 53 -29.98 -3.52 56.67
CA THR A 53 -29.96 -4.97 56.86
C THR A 53 -31.27 -5.70 56.55
N ALA A 54 -31.18 -6.73 55.70
CA ALA A 54 -32.27 -7.68 55.45
C ALA A 54 -32.53 -8.60 56.67
N THR A 55 -33.81 -8.78 56.97
CA THR A 55 -34.38 -9.72 57.96
C THR A 55 -34.03 -11.18 57.62
N PRO A 56 -33.82 -12.08 58.60
CA PRO A 56 -33.44 -13.47 58.34
C PRO A 56 -34.58 -14.29 57.71
N VAL A 57 -34.26 -15.04 56.66
CA VAL A 57 -35.15 -16.00 55.97
C VAL A 57 -35.12 -17.35 56.71
N PRO A 58 -36.26 -18.05 56.88
CA PRO A 58 -36.33 -19.36 57.53
C PRO A 58 -35.68 -20.47 56.67
N PRO A 59 -35.22 -21.59 57.27
CA PRO A 59 -34.56 -22.65 56.53
C PRO A 59 -35.55 -23.38 55.62
N THR A 60 -35.30 -23.33 54.31
CA THR A 60 -36.04 -24.11 53.30
C THR A 60 -35.38 -25.48 53.13
N ALA A 61 -36.21 -26.51 53.02
CA ALA A 61 -35.84 -27.91 52.98
C ALA A 61 -34.89 -28.27 51.81
N THR A 62 -33.93 -29.15 52.11
CA THR A 62 -33.01 -29.78 51.17
C THR A 62 -33.75 -30.61 50.12
N LEU A 63 -33.69 -30.21 48.86
CA LEU A 63 -34.04 -31.08 47.72
C LEU A 63 -32.78 -31.77 47.19
N ALA A 64 -32.94 -33.05 46.84
CA ALA A 64 -31.93 -33.94 46.29
C ALA A 64 -31.29 -33.39 45.00
N PRO A 65 -30.02 -33.76 44.69
CA PRO A 65 -29.29 -33.18 43.57
C PRO A 65 -29.94 -33.53 42.23
N THR A 66 -30.49 -32.50 41.58
CA THR A 66 -30.89 -32.54 40.18
C THR A 66 -29.65 -32.35 39.33
N ALA A 67 -29.51 -33.16 38.28
CA ALA A 67 -28.37 -33.14 37.36
C ALA A 67 -28.05 -31.71 36.90
N THR A 68 -26.81 -31.29 37.15
CA THR A 68 -26.25 -30.03 36.67
C THR A 68 -26.36 -30.00 35.14
N PRO A 69 -27.06 -29.02 34.53
CA PRO A 69 -26.89 -28.79 33.11
C PRO A 69 -25.42 -28.43 32.91
N THR A 70 -24.71 -29.25 32.14
CA THR A 70 -23.35 -28.96 31.72
C THR A 70 -23.35 -27.56 31.12
N ARG A 71 -22.77 -26.60 31.86
CA ARG A 71 -22.42 -25.29 31.35
C ARG A 71 -21.54 -25.54 30.15
N VAL A 72 -22.12 -25.41 28.95
CA VAL A 72 -21.35 -25.26 27.72
C VAL A 72 -20.46 -24.07 28.00
N VAL A 73 -19.18 -24.34 28.21
CA VAL A 73 -18.15 -23.33 28.29
C VAL A 73 -18.34 -22.52 27.01
N THR A 74 -18.72 -21.25 27.16
CA THR A 74 -18.67 -20.28 26.08
C THR A 74 -17.24 -20.35 25.57
N ALA A 75 -17.06 -21.06 24.45
CA ALA A 75 -15.78 -21.09 23.78
C ALA A 75 -15.48 -19.62 23.50
N THR A 76 -14.44 -19.08 24.15
CA THR A 76 -13.91 -17.78 23.80
C THR A 76 -13.52 -17.91 22.34
N LEU A 77 -14.39 -17.41 21.47
CA LEU A 77 -14.29 -17.63 20.04
C LEU A 77 -13.20 -16.70 19.54
N VAL A 78 -11.96 -17.17 19.60
CA VAL A 78 -10.83 -16.46 19.04
C VAL A 78 -11.01 -16.42 17.53
N LEU A 79 -11.04 -15.21 16.94
CA LEU A 79 -11.07 -15.07 15.49
C LEU A 79 -9.79 -15.69 14.95
N SER A 80 -9.95 -16.62 14.00
CA SER A 80 -8.85 -17.36 13.38
C SER A 80 -8.66 -16.95 11.93
N LEU A 81 -7.45 -17.12 11.44
CA LEU A 81 -7.09 -17.00 10.01
C LEU A 81 -7.79 -18.04 9.13
N ALA A 82 -8.18 -19.17 9.73
CA ALA A 82 -8.97 -20.21 9.07
C ALA A 82 -10.47 -19.90 9.20
N PRO A 83 -11.28 -20.20 8.16
CA PRO A 83 -12.73 -20.13 8.27
C PRO A 83 -13.24 -21.04 9.40
N GLN A 84 -14.22 -20.55 10.14
CA GLN A 84 -14.84 -21.28 11.24
C GLN A 84 -15.83 -22.33 10.68
N PRO A 85 -15.78 -23.60 11.11
CA PRO A 85 -16.73 -24.62 10.65
C PRO A 85 -18.18 -24.22 10.92
N GLY A 86 -19.03 -24.32 9.90
CA GLY A 86 -20.46 -23.99 10.00
C GLY A 86 -20.79 -22.50 9.89
N ILE A 87 -19.79 -21.63 9.70
CA ILE A 87 -19.99 -20.20 9.41
C ILE A 87 -19.70 -19.98 7.92
N THR A 88 -20.69 -19.52 7.17
CA THR A 88 -20.51 -19.09 5.77
C THR A 88 -20.80 -17.60 5.70
N GLY A 89 -19.92 -16.84 5.05
CA GLY A 89 -20.08 -15.41 4.88
C GLY A 89 -21.15 -15.04 3.85
N ASP A 90 -21.86 -13.95 4.12
CA ASP A 90 -22.81 -13.30 3.23
C ASP A 90 -22.26 -11.94 2.77
N ALA A 91 -22.02 -11.80 1.47
CA ALA A 91 -21.43 -10.57 0.90
C ALA A 91 -22.33 -9.33 1.04
N ALA A 92 -23.66 -9.49 1.07
CA ALA A 92 -24.57 -8.37 1.24
C ALA A 92 -24.56 -7.87 2.69
N ASN A 93 -24.44 -8.77 3.67
CA ASN A 93 -24.20 -8.39 5.07
C ASN A 93 -22.80 -7.80 5.24
N GLY A 94 -21.78 -8.37 4.58
CA GLY A 94 -20.42 -7.86 4.61
C GLY A 94 -20.32 -6.43 4.14
N LYS A 95 -21.02 -6.08 3.05
CA LYS A 95 -21.12 -4.70 2.58
C LYS A 95 -21.72 -3.75 3.62
N LYS A 96 -22.71 -4.20 4.41
CA LYS A 96 -23.27 -3.40 5.50
C LYS A 96 -22.28 -3.27 6.65
N THR A 97 -21.59 -4.35 7.00
CA THR A 97 -20.56 -4.38 8.05
C THR A 97 -19.38 -3.47 7.70
N PHE A 98 -19.00 -3.39 6.42
CA PHE A 98 -17.91 -2.53 5.93
C PHE A 98 -18.10 -1.06 6.29
N SER A 99 -19.35 -0.57 6.27
CA SER A 99 -19.73 0.80 6.62
C SER A 99 -20.37 0.93 8.00
N GLN A 100 -20.35 -0.14 8.81
CA GLN A 100 -21.04 -0.15 10.09
C GLN A 100 -20.30 0.73 11.12
N LEU A 101 -21.06 1.48 11.92
CA LEU A 101 -20.53 2.29 13.03
C LEU A 101 -19.58 1.46 13.90
N LYS A 102 -18.42 2.03 14.26
CA LYS A 102 -17.28 1.39 14.95
C LYS A 102 -16.38 0.49 14.11
N ILE A 103 -16.77 0.14 12.88
CA ILE A 103 -15.94 -0.59 11.91
C ILE A 103 -15.44 0.37 10.85
N GLU A 104 -16.35 1.07 10.17
CA GLU A 104 -16.08 2.23 9.30
C GLU A 104 -14.89 2.02 8.33
N CYS A 105 -14.78 0.84 7.72
CA CYS A 105 -13.72 0.53 6.76
C CYS A 105 -13.75 1.51 5.57
N ASP A 106 -14.94 1.96 5.18
CA ASP A 106 -15.17 2.94 4.11
C ASP A 106 -14.74 4.37 4.45
N SER A 107 -14.42 4.67 5.71
CA SER A 107 -13.82 5.97 6.07
C SER A 107 -12.40 6.14 5.53
N CYS A 108 -11.70 5.02 5.29
CA CYS A 108 -10.31 5.03 4.80
C CYS A 108 -10.15 4.32 3.44
N HIS A 109 -10.94 3.27 3.18
CA HIS A 109 -10.80 2.45 1.98
C HIS A 109 -11.83 2.80 0.90
N ASP A 110 -11.34 3.13 -0.29
CA ASP A 110 -12.17 3.35 -1.48
C ASP A 110 -12.31 2.04 -2.28
N VAL A 111 -13.52 1.46 -2.25
CA VAL A 111 -13.85 0.23 -3.02
C VAL A 111 -14.24 0.51 -4.48
N SER A 112 -14.37 1.79 -4.87
CA SER A 112 -14.74 2.18 -6.24
C SER A 112 -13.53 2.31 -7.16
N LYS A 113 -12.33 2.39 -6.59
CA LYS A 113 -11.07 2.52 -7.33
C LYS A 113 -10.22 1.26 -7.16
N PRO A 114 -9.44 0.87 -8.18
CA PRO A 114 -8.49 -0.21 -8.03
C PRO A 114 -7.25 0.25 -7.24
N PHE A 115 -6.55 -0.72 -6.68
CA PHE A 115 -5.15 -0.62 -6.26
C PHE A 115 -4.22 -0.50 -7.48
N PRO A 116 -3.08 0.20 -7.36
CA PRO A 116 -2.64 0.97 -6.21
C PRO A 116 -3.34 2.33 -6.05
N GLY A 117 -3.12 2.95 -4.89
CA GLY A 117 -3.63 4.27 -4.53
C GLY A 117 -4.52 4.25 -3.30
N GLY A 118 -5.02 5.43 -2.93
CA GLY A 118 -5.76 5.69 -1.69
C GLY A 118 -4.98 6.62 -0.76
N GLU A 119 -5.67 7.53 -0.08
CA GLU A 119 -5.03 8.60 0.71
C GLU A 119 -4.59 8.12 2.10
N TYR A 120 -5.46 7.38 2.80
CA TYR A 120 -5.26 6.94 4.19
C TYR A 120 -5.14 5.41 4.32
N ALA A 121 -5.65 4.67 3.34
CA ALA A 121 -5.54 3.22 3.24
C ALA A 121 -5.60 2.81 1.76
N PRO A 122 -5.18 1.59 1.39
CA PRO A 122 -5.21 1.17 -0.01
C PRO A 122 -6.63 1.09 -0.57
N ASN A 123 -6.79 1.50 -1.82
CA ASN A 123 -7.98 1.23 -2.62
C ASN A 123 -8.25 -0.28 -2.68
N LEU A 124 -9.51 -0.69 -2.64
CA LEU A 124 -9.90 -2.11 -2.53
C LEU A 124 -10.74 -2.62 -3.71
N GLY A 125 -10.93 -1.84 -4.78
CA GLY A 125 -11.87 -2.17 -5.87
C GLY A 125 -11.54 -3.44 -6.67
N ASN A 126 -10.29 -3.92 -6.62
CA ASN A 126 -9.79 -5.14 -7.24
C ASN A 126 -9.04 -6.05 -6.23
N LEU A 127 -9.35 -5.90 -4.95
CA LEU A 127 -8.59 -6.48 -3.83
C LEU A 127 -8.40 -8.00 -3.92
N ALA A 128 -9.38 -8.74 -4.46
CA ALA A 128 -9.26 -10.19 -4.65
C ALA A 128 -8.11 -10.57 -5.59
N MET A 129 -7.88 -9.77 -6.64
CA MET A 129 -6.74 -9.97 -7.54
C MET A 129 -5.43 -9.53 -6.89
N ASP A 130 -5.44 -8.40 -6.18
CA ASP A 130 -4.24 -7.91 -5.49
C ASP A 130 -3.75 -8.88 -4.43
N ALA A 131 -4.64 -9.54 -3.71
CA ALA A 131 -4.27 -10.53 -2.70
C ALA A 131 -3.44 -11.68 -3.30
N GLU A 132 -3.83 -12.20 -4.46
CA GLU A 132 -3.10 -13.27 -5.13
C GLU A 132 -1.68 -12.86 -5.55
N ARG A 133 -1.49 -11.58 -5.86
CA ARG A 133 -0.17 -11.00 -6.12
C ARG A 133 0.61 -10.83 -4.81
N VAL A 134 0.01 -10.18 -3.81
CA VAL A 134 0.66 -9.84 -2.54
C VAL A 134 1.17 -11.09 -1.82
N ILE A 135 0.37 -12.16 -1.72
CA ILE A 135 0.81 -13.38 -1.00
C ILE A 135 2.02 -14.09 -1.64
N LYS A 136 2.36 -13.75 -2.89
CA LYS A 136 3.53 -14.29 -3.59
C LYS A 136 4.76 -13.41 -3.47
N LEU A 137 4.63 -12.23 -2.84
CA LEU A 137 5.74 -11.30 -2.70
C LEU A 137 6.81 -11.86 -1.75
N PRO A 138 8.10 -11.63 -2.03
CA PRO A 138 9.17 -12.05 -1.12
C PRO A 138 9.15 -11.30 0.21
N ASN A 139 8.62 -10.07 0.21
CA ASN A 139 8.47 -9.24 1.41
C ASN A 139 7.12 -9.44 2.12
N TYR A 140 6.26 -10.35 1.64
CA TYR A 140 5.07 -10.74 2.37
C TYR A 140 5.45 -11.62 3.56
N THR A 141 5.26 -11.07 4.76
CA THR A 141 5.64 -11.70 6.03
C THR A 141 4.50 -12.49 6.70
N GLY A 142 3.35 -12.54 6.05
CA GLY A 142 2.18 -13.31 6.47
C GLY A 142 2.22 -14.79 6.11
N LYS A 143 1.11 -15.48 6.37
CA LYS A 143 0.97 -16.93 6.13
C LYS A 143 -0.17 -17.29 5.19
N ALA A 144 -0.90 -16.30 4.67
CA ALA A 144 -2.04 -16.56 3.81
C ALA A 144 -1.63 -17.26 2.52
N LYS A 145 -2.45 -18.24 2.10
CA LYS A 145 -2.28 -18.98 0.85
C LYS A 145 -3.40 -18.72 -0.14
N SER A 146 -4.37 -17.89 0.23
CA SER A 146 -5.53 -17.54 -0.56
C SER A 146 -5.96 -16.10 -0.29
N ALA A 147 -6.73 -15.49 -1.20
CA ALA A 147 -7.27 -14.15 -0.99
C ALA A 147 -8.11 -14.05 0.30
N ALA A 148 -8.91 -15.08 0.58
CA ALA A 148 -9.73 -15.13 1.80
C ALA A 148 -8.88 -15.16 3.07
N GLU A 149 -7.79 -15.95 3.08
CA GLU A 149 -6.84 -15.95 4.20
C GLU A 149 -6.12 -14.61 4.33
N TYR A 150 -5.72 -14.00 3.21
CA TYR A 150 -5.06 -12.69 3.21
C TYR A 150 -5.98 -11.62 3.81
N PHE A 151 -7.27 -11.61 3.45
CA PHE A 151 -8.22 -10.65 4.01
C PHE A 151 -8.41 -10.80 5.52
N ARG A 152 -8.58 -12.05 6.00
CA ARG A 152 -8.64 -12.30 7.45
C ARG A 152 -7.37 -11.84 8.13
N GLU A 153 -6.23 -12.14 7.53
CA GLU A 153 -4.94 -11.77 8.08
C GLU A 153 -4.74 -10.24 8.13
N SER A 154 -5.04 -9.52 7.05
CA SER A 154 -4.96 -8.05 7.02
C SER A 154 -5.92 -7.40 8.01
N ILE A 155 -7.13 -7.95 8.19
CA ILE A 155 -8.12 -7.40 9.13
C ILE A 155 -7.74 -7.68 10.58
N LEU A 156 -7.32 -8.91 10.89
CA LEU A 156 -7.07 -9.33 12.28
C LEU A 156 -5.66 -9.01 12.77
N THR A 157 -4.71 -8.90 11.85
CA THR A 157 -3.29 -8.64 12.13
C THR A 157 -2.71 -7.65 11.11
N PRO A 158 -3.18 -6.39 11.06
CA PRO A 158 -2.80 -5.44 10.00
C PRO A 158 -1.29 -5.19 9.89
N ASN A 159 -0.56 -5.31 11.01
CA ASN A 159 0.88 -5.13 11.04
C ASN A 159 1.70 -6.27 10.40
N ILE A 160 1.09 -7.40 10.04
CA ILE A 160 1.84 -8.53 9.50
C ILE A 160 2.31 -8.31 8.07
N TYR A 161 1.61 -7.48 7.31
CA TYR A 161 2.05 -6.99 6.01
C TYR A 161 1.52 -5.58 5.83
N LEU A 162 2.42 -4.61 5.94
CA LEU A 162 2.10 -3.21 5.78
C LEU A 162 2.24 -2.86 4.30
N VAL A 163 1.10 -2.75 3.62
CA VAL A 163 1.03 -2.23 2.26
C VAL A 163 1.73 -0.86 2.23
N PRO A 164 2.76 -0.66 1.38
CA PRO A 164 3.36 0.65 1.17
C PRO A 164 2.35 1.76 0.83
N GLY A 165 2.52 2.93 1.44
CA GLY A 165 1.71 4.12 1.24
C GLY A 165 2.02 5.18 2.29
N ASP A 166 2.02 6.46 1.87
CA ASP A 166 2.52 7.59 2.69
C ASP A 166 1.80 7.73 4.03
N ASN A 167 0.48 7.50 4.06
CA ASN A 167 -0.34 7.64 5.27
C ASN A 167 -0.97 6.32 5.74
N TYR A 168 -0.44 5.17 5.31
CA TYR A 168 -0.99 3.87 5.73
C TYR A 168 -0.43 3.42 7.08
N ARG A 169 0.40 4.27 7.69
CA ARG A 169 1.11 4.01 8.93
C ARG A 169 0.91 5.16 9.90
N ASP A 170 0.77 4.81 11.17
CA ASP A 170 0.87 5.75 12.28
C ASP A 170 2.34 6.18 12.49
N LYS A 171 2.54 7.22 13.32
CA LYS A 171 3.87 7.80 13.60
C LYS A 171 4.90 6.80 14.15
N ASP A 172 4.44 5.75 14.81
CA ASP A 172 5.29 4.70 15.36
C ASP A 172 5.63 3.58 14.35
N GLY A 173 5.18 3.72 13.11
CA GLY A 173 5.43 2.78 12.02
C GLY A 173 4.45 1.61 11.95
N THR A 174 3.47 1.55 12.87
CA THR A 174 2.39 0.55 12.83
C THR A 174 1.33 0.93 11.81
N SER A 175 0.50 -0.03 11.42
CA SER A 175 -0.61 0.16 10.50
C SER A 175 -1.61 1.21 11.01
N ALA A 176 -2.00 2.15 10.15
CA ALA A 176 -3.12 3.07 10.40
C ALA A 176 -4.49 2.33 10.44
N MET A 177 -4.59 1.15 9.83
CA MET A 177 -5.75 0.26 10.04
C MET A 177 -5.76 -0.23 11.49
N GLU A 178 -6.90 -0.05 12.16
CA GLU A 178 -7.04 -0.28 13.59
C GLU A 178 -6.76 -1.75 13.98
N GLN A 179 -6.02 -1.95 15.07
CA GLN A 179 -5.65 -3.29 15.55
C GLN A 179 -6.79 -4.01 16.30
N ARG A 180 -7.88 -3.30 16.62
CA ARG A 180 -8.95 -3.83 17.49
C ARG A 180 -9.94 -4.74 16.78
N PHE A 181 -9.90 -4.87 15.45
CA PHE A 181 -10.88 -5.65 14.68
C PHE A 181 -10.98 -7.11 15.14
N ALA A 182 -9.88 -7.72 15.60
CA ALA A 182 -9.89 -9.06 16.19
C ALA A 182 -10.75 -9.18 17.47
N THR A 183 -11.08 -8.07 18.13
CA THR A 183 -11.88 -8.03 19.36
C THR A 183 -13.29 -7.47 19.16
N ILE A 184 -13.49 -6.64 18.13
CA ILE A 184 -14.80 -6.01 17.87
C ILE A 184 -15.65 -6.74 16.83
N LEU A 185 -15.03 -7.49 15.91
CA LEU A 185 -15.76 -8.29 14.93
C LEU A 185 -16.23 -9.59 15.58
N THR A 186 -17.50 -9.93 15.38
CA THR A 186 -17.95 -11.30 15.55
C THR A 186 -17.41 -12.18 14.42
N PRO A 187 -17.30 -13.51 14.61
CA PRO A 187 -16.86 -14.38 13.52
C PRO A 187 -17.75 -14.36 12.30
N GLN A 188 -19.08 -14.22 12.47
CA GLN A 188 -19.98 -14.04 11.32
C GLN A 188 -19.69 -12.73 10.58
N GLN A 189 -19.47 -11.62 11.28
CA GLN A 189 -19.13 -10.34 10.64
C GLN A 189 -17.79 -10.41 9.89
N LEU A 190 -16.79 -11.09 10.43
CA LEU A 190 -15.53 -11.31 9.72
C LEU A 190 -15.77 -12.11 8.43
N GLU A 191 -16.51 -13.22 8.49
CA GLU A 191 -16.78 -14.04 7.31
C GLU A 191 -17.64 -13.31 6.27
N ASP A 192 -18.62 -12.52 6.72
CA ASP A 192 -19.42 -11.65 5.86
C ASP A 192 -18.54 -10.60 5.16
N LEU A 193 -17.64 -9.93 5.90
CA LEU A 193 -16.67 -8.99 5.33
C LEU A 193 -15.76 -9.67 4.31
N VAL A 194 -15.19 -10.84 4.63
CA VAL A 194 -14.35 -11.60 3.71
C VAL A 194 -15.12 -11.98 2.45
N ALA A 195 -16.38 -12.42 2.59
CA ALA A 195 -17.25 -12.72 1.45
C ALA A 195 -17.49 -11.48 0.58
N TYR A 196 -17.74 -10.31 1.17
CA TYR A 196 -17.88 -9.05 0.44
C TYR A 196 -16.59 -8.64 -0.27
N LEU A 197 -15.45 -8.66 0.41
CA LEU A 197 -14.15 -8.31 -0.17
C LEU A 197 -13.75 -9.24 -1.32
N LEU A 198 -14.12 -10.53 -1.23
CA LEU A 198 -13.94 -11.48 -2.34
C LEU A 198 -14.78 -11.15 -3.57
N THR A 199 -15.84 -10.34 -3.44
CA THR A 199 -16.60 -9.82 -4.59
C THR A 199 -15.94 -8.63 -5.26
N LEU A 200 -15.00 -7.96 -4.58
CA LEU A 200 -14.24 -6.82 -5.09
C LEU A 200 -13.14 -7.33 -6.03
N LYS A 201 -13.58 -7.87 -7.16
CA LYS A 201 -12.70 -8.34 -8.22
C LYS A 201 -12.39 -7.19 -9.16
N GLU A 202 -13.33 -6.28 -9.41
CA GLU A 202 -13.15 -5.09 -10.25
C GLU A 202 -14.25 -4.04 -10.03
N SER A 203 -13.90 -2.75 -10.09
CA SER A 203 -14.82 -1.69 -10.51
C SER A 203 -14.85 -1.57 -12.05
N THR A 204 -15.34 -2.63 -12.71
CA THR A 204 -15.71 -2.83 -14.14
C THR A 204 -15.12 -1.89 -15.25
N PRO A 205 -14.60 -2.40 -16.40
CA PRO A 205 -14.48 -3.82 -16.85
C PRO A 205 -13.05 -4.28 -17.28
N ALA A 206 -12.59 -5.45 -16.83
CA ALA A 206 -12.64 -6.76 -17.49
C ALA A 206 -11.65 -7.77 -16.83
N PRO A 207 -12.07 -9.01 -16.50
CA PRO A 207 -11.28 -9.97 -15.73
C PRO A 207 -10.08 -10.45 -16.53
N VAL A 208 -8.90 -10.17 -16.00
CA VAL A 208 -7.64 -10.50 -16.64
C VAL A 208 -6.75 -11.17 -15.61
N THR A 209 -6.60 -12.48 -15.76
CA THR A 209 -5.45 -13.20 -15.21
C THR A 209 -4.18 -12.45 -15.60
N ALA A 210 -3.21 -12.28 -14.70
CA ALA A 210 -1.96 -11.57 -14.97
C ALA A 210 -1.18 -12.09 -16.21
N SER A 211 -1.48 -13.30 -16.70
CA SER A 211 -0.94 -13.83 -17.97
C SER A 211 -1.70 -13.44 -19.25
N ALA A 212 -2.82 -12.71 -19.16
CA ALA A 212 -3.64 -12.33 -20.32
C ALA A 212 -3.59 -10.83 -20.65
N LEU A 213 -2.97 -10.02 -19.80
CA LEU A 213 -2.80 -8.60 -20.07
C LEU A 213 -1.68 -8.39 -21.07
N LYS A 214 -2.06 -7.97 -22.27
CA LYS A 214 -1.08 -7.54 -23.27
C LYS A 214 -0.70 -6.09 -22.99
N GLY A 215 0.56 -5.87 -22.67
CA GLY A 215 1.10 -4.53 -22.50
C GLY A 215 1.11 -3.71 -23.80
N ASP A 216 0.89 -2.41 -23.65
CA ASP A 216 1.06 -1.40 -24.69
C ASP A 216 2.34 -0.59 -24.44
N PRO A 217 3.38 -0.71 -25.29
CA PRO A 217 4.63 0.00 -25.10
C PRO A 217 4.48 1.53 -25.18
N ALA A 218 3.49 2.07 -25.89
CA ALA A 218 3.26 3.50 -25.95
C ALA A 218 2.65 4.04 -24.65
N ASN A 219 1.93 3.21 -23.89
CA ASN A 219 1.50 3.57 -22.54
C ASN A 219 2.65 3.39 -21.55
N GLY A 220 3.46 2.34 -21.71
CA GLY A 220 4.64 2.09 -20.88
C GLY A 220 5.66 3.22 -20.93
N GLU A 221 5.92 3.77 -22.12
CA GLU A 221 6.82 4.91 -22.30
C GLU A 221 6.40 6.11 -21.44
N LYS A 222 5.08 6.38 -21.33
CA LYS A 222 4.56 7.49 -20.53
C LYS A 222 4.78 7.27 -19.02
N LEU A 223 4.87 6.02 -18.57
CA LEU A 223 5.04 5.69 -17.15
C LEU A 223 6.45 5.98 -16.65
N ILE A 224 7.46 5.96 -17.53
CA ILE A 224 8.87 6.18 -17.19
C ILE A 224 9.10 7.47 -16.40
N GLY A 225 8.37 8.54 -16.72
CA GLY A 225 8.45 9.83 -16.03
C GLY A 225 7.14 10.23 -15.34
N ALA A 226 6.21 9.30 -15.15
CA ALA A 226 4.94 9.60 -14.51
C ALA A 226 5.17 9.90 -13.01
N PRO A 227 4.43 10.86 -12.42
CA PRO A 227 4.52 11.16 -11.00
C PRO A 227 4.36 9.90 -10.14
N LYS A 228 5.15 9.79 -9.07
CA LYS A 228 5.25 8.61 -8.18
C LYS A 228 5.91 7.36 -8.78
N ILE A 229 6.18 7.29 -10.08
CA ILE A 229 6.97 6.21 -10.70
C ILE A 229 8.39 6.72 -10.97
N GLU A 230 8.51 7.77 -11.78
CA GLU A 230 9.73 8.57 -11.95
C GLU A 230 11.01 7.76 -12.19
N CYS A 231 10.93 6.65 -12.93
CA CYS A 231 12.09 5.81 -13.28
C CYS A 231 13.20 6.63 -13.97
N ASN A 232 12.83 7.63 -14.77
CA ASN A 232 13.78 8.52 -15.44
C ASN A 232 14.55 9.47 -14.52
N SER A 233 14.18 9.58 -13.24
CA SER A 233 14.97 10.34 -12.26
C SER A 233 16.32 9.66 -11.96
N CYS A 234 16.38 8.34 -12.12
CA CYS A 234 17.60 7.55 -11.89
C CYS A 234 18.13 6.84 -13.14
N HIS A 235 17.25 6.44 -14.05
CA HIS A 235 17.60 5.67 -15.24
C HIS A 235 17.54 6.51 -16.51
N ASP A 236 18.66 6.63 -17.22
CA ASP A 236 18.68 7.26 -18.55
C ASP A 236 18.17 6.25 -19.60
N VAL A 237 16.99 6.53 -20.17
CA VAL A 237 16.39 5.73 -21.26
C VAL A 237 16.97 6.03 -22.65
N THR A 238 17.88 7.00 -22.76
CA THR A 238 18.48 7.44 -24.03
C THR A 238 19.92 7.01 -24.20
N LYS A 239 20.59 6.58 -23.11
CA LYS A 239 21.97 6.09 -23.13
C LYS A 239 22.05 4.58 -22.91
N PRO A 240 23.01 3.89 -23.55
CA PRO A 240 23.19 2.46 -23.35
C PRO A 240 23.82 2.17 -21.99
N TYR A 241 23.56 0.95 -21.51
CA TYR A 241 24.27 0.30 -20.42
C TYR A 241 25.74 -0.03 -20.79
N PRO A 242 26.68 -0.07 -19.83
CA PRO A 242 26.54 0.37 -18.43
C PRO A 242 26.74 1.89 -18.29
N GLY A 243 26.37 2.45 -17.15
CA GLY A 243 26.58 3.85 -16.80
C GLY A 243 25.35 4.47 -16.14
N GLY A 244 25.42 5.76 -15.80
CA GLY A 244 24.35 6.50 -15.13
C GLY A 244 24.73 6.90 -13.70
N ASP A 245 24.29 8.08 -13.28
CA ASP A 245 24.74 8.71 -12.03
C ASP A 245 24.06 8.11 -10.79
N TYR A 246 22.79 7.71 -10.93
CA TYR A 246 21.96 7.23 -9.81
C TYR A 246 21.43 5.81 -10.02
N GLY A 247 21.53 5.28 -11.24
CA GLY A 247 21.17 3.92 -11.60
C GLY A 247 21.68 3.59 -13.00
N PRO A 248 21.62 2.32 -13.42
CA PRO A 248 22.07 1.91 -14.75
C PRO A 248 21.24 2.60 -15.84
N ASN A 249 21.88 3.05 -16.92
CA ASN A 249 21.17 3.45 -18.13
C ASN A 249 20.47 2.24 -18.74
N ILE A 250 19.28 2.45 -19.33
CA ILE A 250 18.39 1.37 -19.73
C ILE A 250 17.96 1.42 -21.21
N ALA A 251 18.57 2.24 -22.06
CA ALA A 251 18.18 2.36 -23.48
C ALA A 251 18.29 1.04 -24.28
N ASN A 252 19.05 0.07 -23.79
CA ASN A 252 19.21 -1.26 -24.39
C ASN A 252 18.94 -2.41 -23.39
N ILE A 253 18.10 -2.16 -22.38
CA ILE A 253 17.93 -3.09 -21.25
C ILE A 253 17.43 -4.47 -21.67
N ALA A 254 16.63 -4.62 -22.72
CA ALA A 254 16.17 -5.93 -23.16
C ALA A 254 17.34 -6.81 -23.65
N THR A 255 18.30 -6.21 -24.35
CA THR A 255 19.54 -6.87 -24.80
C THR A 255 20.45 -7.22 -23.62
N ILE A 256 20.50 -6.35 -22.61
CA ILE A 256 21.35 -6.54 -21.43
C ILE A 256 20.78 -7.60 -20.48
N ALA A 257 19.47 -7.58 -20.24
CA ALA A 257 18.76 -8.57 -19.42
C ALA A 257 19.02 -10.00 -19.92
N ASP A 258 18.97 -10.25 -21.23
CA ASP A 258 19.29 -11.57 -21.81
C ASP A 258 20.71 -12.05 -21.46
N LYS A 259 21.67 -11.13 -21.35
CA LYS A 259 23.04 -11.44 -20.92
C LYS A 259 23.11 -11.64 -19.41
N LEU A 260 22.45 -10.79 -18.63
CA LEU A 260 22.47 -10.83 -17.16
C LEU A 260 21.85 -12.13 -16.63
N ILE A 261 20.71 -12.56 -17.17
CA ILE A 261 20.05 -13.82 -16.77
C ILE A 261 20.99 -15.04 -16.90
N LYS A 262 21.89 -15.02 -17.89
CA LYS A 262 22.86 -16.09 -18.15
C LYS A 262 24.15 -15.96 -17.34
N SER A 263 24.31 -14.85 -16.62
CA SER A 263 25.51 -14.58 -15.82
C SER A 263 25.49 -15.41 -14.53
N PRO A 264 26.64 -15.97 -14.09
CA PRO A 264 26.74 -16.61 -12.78
C PRO A 264 26.56 -15.63 -11.61
N ALA A 265 26.62 -14.32 -11.87
CA ALA A 265 26.35 -13.28 -10.87
C ALA A 265 24.85 -13.05 -10.63
N TYR A 266 23.98 -13.56 -11.51
CA TYR A 266 22.53 -13.39 -11.36
C TYR A 266 22.00 -14.27 -10.24
N THR A 267 21.45 -13.64 -9.22
CA THR A 267 20.94 -14.25 -7.99
C THR A 267 19.42 -14.44 -8.00
N GLY A 268 18.75 -14.00 -9.06
CA GLY A 268 17.31 -14.12 -9.23
C GLY A 268 16.84 -15.42 -9.87
N LYS A 269 15.54 -15.45 -10.20
CA LYS A 269 14.87 -16.68 -10.69
C LYS A 269 14.31 -16.55 -12.10
N ALA A 270 14.41 -15.37 -12.72
CA ALA A 270 13.94 -15.15 -14.08
C ALA A 270 14.66 -16.05 -15.08
N LYS A 271 13.90 -16.52 -16.06
CA LYS A 271 14.38 -17.34 -17.18
C LYS A 271 14.20 -16.64 -18.52
N THR A 272 13.38 -15.59 -18.54
CA THR A 272 13.13 -14.77 -19.73
C THR A 272 13.45 -13.31 -19.45
N VAL A 273 13.69 -12.53 -20.51
CA VAL A 273 13.91 -11.07 -20.40
C VAL A 273 12.72 -10.39 -19.71
N GLU A 274 11.51 -10.78 -20.07
CA GLU A 274 10.28 -10.26 -19.46
C GLU A 274 10.21 -10.53 -17.96
N GLU A 275 10.51 -11.78 -17.55
CA GLU A 275 10.56 -12.16 -16.14
C GLU A 275 11.65 -11.38 -15.38
N PHE A 276 12.80 -11.13 -16.01
CA PHE A 276 13.89 -10.38 -15.39
C PHE A 276 13.50 -8.92 -15.19
N LEU A 277 12.97 -8.27 -16.22
CA LEU A 277 12.51 -6.88 -16.13
C LEU A 277 11.46 -6.72 -15.04
N ARG A 278 10.48 -7.64 -14.98
CA ARG A 278 9.50 -7.64 -13.89
C ARG A 278 10.19 -7.82 -12.55
N GLU A 279 10.99 -8.87 -12.37
CA GLU A 279 11.69 -9.16 -11.11
C GLU A 279 12.54 -7.97 -10.63
N SER A 280 13.25 -7.30 -11.53
CA SER A 280 14.04 -6.11 -11.22
C SER A 280 13.18 -4.92 -10.77
N ILE A 281 11.97 -4.75 -11.30
CA ILE A 281 11.07 -3.68 -10.87
C ILE A 281 10.44 -3.99 -9.51
N ILE A 282 9.99 -5.23 -9.32
CA ILE A 282 9.20 -5.61 -8.15
C ILE A 282 10.07 -6.00 -6.95
N ASN A 283 11.27 -6.51 -7.22
CA ASN A 283 12.22 -7.01 -6.24
C ASN A 283 13.65 -6.60 -6.62
N PRO A 284 13.96 -5.29 -6.69
CA PRO A 284 15.23 -4.80 -7.21
C PRO A 284 16.46 -5.29 -6.42
N ASN A 285 16.27 -5.71 -5.16
CA ASN A 285 17.33 -6.27 -4.32
C ASN A 285 17.68 -7.74 -4.65
N VAL A 286 16.87 -8.44 -5.46
CA VAL A 286 17.15 -9.83 -5.85
C VAL A 286 18.41 -9.93 -6.70
N PHE A 287 18.63 -8.95 -7.57
CA PHE A 287 19.87 -8.81 -8.32
C PHE A 287 20.22 -7.32 -8.42
N ILE A 288 21.28 -6.93 -7.74
CA ILE A 288 21.80 -5.55 -7.80
C ILE A 288 23.06 -5.59 -8.65
N ASP A 289 23.03 -4.87 -9.77
CA ASP A 289 24.16 -4.81 -10.68
C ASP A 289 25.42 -4.26 -9.99
N ASN A 290 26.59 -4.64 -10.49
CA ASN A 290 27.89 -4.25 -9.96
C ASN A 290 28.31 -2.86 -10.48
N GLY A 291 27.44 -1.87 -10.29
CA GLY A 291 27.71 -0.46 -10.58
C GLY A 291 28.38 0.27 -9.42
N PRO A 292 28.55 1.61 -9.55
CA PRO A 292 29.06 2.48 -8.50
C PRO A 292 28.32 2.32 -7.16
N ASP A 293 29.01 2.64 -6.06
CA ASP A 293 28.44 2.54 -4.71
C ASP A 293 27.20 3.45 -4.54
N GLU A 294 27.09 4.53 -5.32
CA GLU A 294 25.96 5.45 -5.33
C GLU A 294 24.64 4.81 -5.79
N TRP A 295 24.69 3.66 -6.47
CA TRP A 295 23.48 2.90 -6.83
C TRP A 295 22.91 2.11 -5.65
N ARG A 296 23.56 2.19 -4.49
CA ARG A 296 23.21 1.44 -3.27
C ARG A 296 22.97 2.39 -2.11
N ASN A 297 22.01 2.02 -1.28
CA ASN A 297 21.82 2.59 0.05
C ASN A 297 22.97 2.16 0.98
N LYS A 298 23.12 2.86 2.10
CA LYS A 298 24.18 2.59 3.10
C LYS A 298 24.14 1.17 3.69
N ASP A 299 22.98 0.52 3.65
CA ASP A 299 22.78 -0.86 4.12
C ASP A 299 23.08 -1.92 3.05
N GLY A 300 23.51 -1.50 1.85
CA GLY A 300 23.85 -2.38 0.73
C GLY A 300 22.67 -2.74 -0.19
N THR A 301 21.44 -2.32 0.16
CA THR A 301 20.27 -2.44 -0.72
C THR A 301 20.38 -1.49 -1.91
N THR A 302 19.63 -1.73 -2.98
CA THR A 302 19.54 -0.82 -4.13
C THR A 302 18.84 0.49 -3.77
N ALA A 303 19.27 1.58 -4.43
CA ALA A 303 18.58 2.87 -4.38
C ALA A 303 17.22 2.87 -5.12
N MET A 304 16.93 1.84 -5.92
CA MET A 304 15.62 1.67 -6.55
C MET A 304 14.60 1.20 -5.50
N ASP A 305 13.52 1.96 -5.33
CA ASP A 305 12.51 1.65 -4.31
C ASP A 305 11.86 0.27 -4.56
N PRO A 306 11.73 -0.60 -3.53
CA PRO A 306 11.15 -1.94 -3.69
C PRO A 306 9.61 -1.95 -3.63
N ASP A 307 8.96 -0.83 -3.94
CA ASP A 307 7.52 -0.63 -3.81
C ASP A 307 6.80 -0.28 -5.13
N TYR A 308 7.43 -0.54 -6.28
CA TYR A 308 6.82 -0.25 -7.59
C TYR A 308 5.56 -1.07 -7.87
N GLU A 309 5.41 -2.26 -7.27
CA GLU A 309 4.15 -3.00 -7.32
C GLU A 309 2.99 -2.28 -6.63
N GLN A 310 3.31 -1.32 -5.76
CA GLN A 310 2.36 -0.48 -5.05
C GLN A 310 2.22 0.90 -5.68
N ARG A 311 2.94 1.17 -6.77
CA ARG A 311 2.85 2.40 -7.57
C ARG A 311 2.21 2.14 -8.94
N LEU A 312 2.33 0.92 -9.45
CA LEU A 312 1.81 0.47 -10.74
C LEU A 312 0.58 -0.43 -10.58
N THR A 313 -0.49 -0.14 -11.32
CA THR A 313 -1.58 -1.13 -11.54
C THR A 313 -1.02 -2.34 -12.31
N PRO A 314 -1.71 -3.50 -12.28
CA PRO A 314 -1.31 -4.66 -13.08
C PRO A 314 -1.14 -4.33 -14.58
N GLN A 315 -2.06 -3.57 -15.17
CA GLN A 315 -1.93 -3.15 -16.58
C GLN A 315 -0.74 -2.21 -16.81
N GLN A 316 -0.49 -1.26 -15.90
CA GLN A 316 0.66 -0.36 -16.02
C GLN A 316 1.99 -1.12 -15.92
N MET A 317 2.06 -2.17 -15.10
CA MET A 317 3.22 -3.05 -15.06
C MET A 317 3.44 -3.75 -16.42
N GLU A 318 2.39 -4.29 -17.04
CA GLU A 318 2.49 -4.89 -18.37
C GLU A 318 2.89 -3.88 -19.45
N ASP A 319 2.29 -2.69 -19.43
CA ASP A 319 2.60 -1.61 -20.37
C ASP A 319 4.07 -1.20 -20.23
N LEU A 320 4.55 -1.00 -18.99
CA LEU A 320 5.94 -0.65 -18.70
C LEU A 320 6.91 -1.75 -19.17
N ILE A 321 6.62 -3.01 -18.86
CA ILE A 321 7.45 -4.13 -19.32
C ILE A 321 7.45 -4.21 -20.85
N ALA A 322 6.30 -4.05 -21.50
CA ALA A 322 6.20 -4.03 -22.96
C ALA A 322 7.06 -2.92 -23.57
N TYR A 323 7.09 -1.73 -22.97
CA TYR A 323 7.97 -0.64 -23.38
C TYR A 323 9.45 -1.00 -23.20
N LEU A 324 9.85 -1.50 -22.03
CA LEU A 324 11.24 -1.87 -21.75
C LEU A 324 11.74 -2.98 -22.68
N LEU A 325 10.87 -3.89 -23.12
CA LEU A 325 11.18 -4.92 -24.13
C LEU A 325 11.49 -4.33 -25.52
N THR A 326 11.07 -3.09 -25.80
CA THR A 326 11.42 -2.38 -27.04
C THR A 326 12.83 -1.77 -27.01
N LEU A 327 13.42 -1.58 -25.83
CA LEU A 327 14.73 -0.95 -25.64
C LEU A 327 15.86 -1.97 -25.85
N LYS A 328 16.54 -1.91 -27.00
CA LYS A 328 17.49 -2.94 -27.48
C LYS A 328 18.86 -2.39 -27.88
#